data_AF-A0A3N4Z6I7-F1
#
_entry.id   AF-A0A3N4Z6I7-F1
#
_cell.length_a   1.000
_cell.length_b   1.000
_cell.length_c   1.000
_cell.angle_alpha   90.00
_cell.angle_beta   90.00
_cell.angle_gamma   90.00
#
_symmetry.space_group_name_H-M   'P 1'
#
loop_
_entity.id
_entity.type
_entity.pdbx_description
1 polymer ?
#
loop_
_entity_poly.entity_id
_entity_poly.type
_entity_poly.pdbx_seq_one_letter_code
_entity_poly.pdbx_strand_id
1 'polypeptide(L)'
;MRSNFFWTANRMIWAWVVATLAGIAVLVIVAGALNVLPIVVFGVSVLVAPVSLIVPLKRMLTRQIDQVVEHASVLRPGAVVIPAAALVWTRADREGVGLQMAGRNASGGSPVAVTVLADRVEVWSGRVEPEPRWSVSRADLMVVVDEVRVGMSNVWDVVRLGDGRHDVLVSPRYSPRPNEAGKDIDRVLAELGLDPSRVRRPEPMPAVSRKTVRLVRPFYLPLAGGGVTDLPDRLRKRLVRAGRKVTAVQVRDLLAGGWREMVVGAHLALALPADDVRDAVLAAMARSRGGDTGLPLSVVAVLLAGPTAVEAMNGRLDPPAGRHRDDDLLQIVAAAVSHAGGAPGQAPPPWAVEAFEDMLAAALDLQRDFANARA
;
A
#
# COMPACT_ATOMS: atom_id res chain seq x y z
N MET A 1 -24.57 -7.66 -24.06
CA MET A 1 -23.37 -8.06 -24.83
C MET A 1 -22.03 -7.68 -24.15
N ARG A 2 -21.88 -7.73 -22.82
CA ARG A 2 -20.65 -7.25 -22.11
C ARG A 2 -19.81 -8.35 -21.41
N SER A 3 -20.18 -9.63 -21.48
CA SER A 3 -19.45 -10.73 -20.81
C SER A 3 -18.28 -11.35 -21.60
N ASN A 4 -18.15 -11.09 -22.90
CA ASN A 4 -17.15 -11.80 -23.73
C ASN A 4 -15.72 -11.26 -23.59
N PHE A 5 -15.52 -10.03 -23.09
CA PHE A 5 -14.21 -9.37 -23.15
C PHE A 5 -13.22 -9.86 -22.10
N PHE A 6 -13.66 -10.04 -20.84
CA PHE A 6 -12.83 -10.67 -19.81
C PHE A 6 -12.37 -12.05 -20.26
N TRP A 7 -13.23 -12.75 -21.00
CA TRP A 7 -12.91 -14.04 -21.58
C TRP A 7 -11.81 -13.96 -22.65
N THR A 8 -11.81 -12.93 -23.50
CA THR A 8 -10.76 -12.74 -24.51
C THR A 8 -9.40 -12.34 -23.93
N ALA A 9 -9.35 -11.42 -22.96
CA ALA A 9 -8.09 -11.05 -22.31
C ALA A 9 -7.50 -12.22 -21.53
N ASN A 10 -8.35 -12.98 -20.83
CA ASN A 10 -7.91 -14.16 -20.09
C ASN A 10 -7.42 -15.26 -21.05
N ARG A 11 -8.09 -15.48 -22.19
CA ARG A 11 -7.62 -16.40 -23.24
C ARG A 11 -6.24 -16.02 -23.79
N MET A 12 -5.97 -14.74 -23.97
CA MET A 12 -4.67 -14.29 -24.45
C MET A 12 -3.58 -14.56 -23.39
N ILE A 13 -3.84 -14.25 -22.11
CA ILE A 13 -2.91 -14.55 -21.02
C ILE A 13 -2.66 -16.06 -20.94
N TRP A 14 -3.70 -16.88 -20.99
CA TRP A 14 -3.57 -18.34 -20.98
C TRP A 14 -2.79 -18.87 -22.18
N ALA A 15 -3.01 -18.33 -23.38
CA ALA A 15 -2.23 -18.70 -24.56
C ALA A 15 -0.72 -18.40 -24.37
N TRP A 16 -0.39 -17.25 -23.76
CA TRP A 16 1.00 -16.89 -23.44
C TRP A 16 1.61 -17.77 -22.35
N VAL A 17 0.85 -18.09 -21.30
CA VAL A 17 1.29 -19.02 -20.25
C VAL A 17 1.56 -20.39 -20.84
N VAL A 18 0.63 -20.93 -21.65
CA VAL A 18 0.79 -22.22 -22.32
C VAL A 18 1.99 -22.21 -23.27
N ALA A 19 2.15 -21.16 -24.08
CA ALA A 19 3.30 -21.03 -24.98
C ALA A 19 4.63 -20.95 -24.21
N THR A 20 4.67 -20.23 -23.08
CA THR A 20 5.86 -20.15 -22.23
C THR A 20 6.19 -21.50 -21.61
N LEU A 21 5.19 -22.21 -21.07
CA LEU A 21 5.38 -23.55 -20.50
C LEU A 21 5.83 -24.56 -21.55
N ALA A 22 5.26 -24.51 -22.76
CA ALA A 22 5.71 -25.33 -23.88
C ALA A 22 7.16 -25.03 -24.28
N GLY A 23 7.55 -23.75 -24.31
CA GLY A 23 8.93 -23.34 -24.56
C GLY A 23 9.91 -23.85 -23.49
N ILE A 24 9.53 -23.79 -22.22
CA ILE A 24 10.31 -24.36 -21.11
C ILE A 24 10.43 -25.88 -21.24
N ALA A 25 9.35 -26.58 -21.59
CA ALA A 25 9.37 -28.03 -21.77
C ALA A 25 10.34 -28.43 -22.90
N VAL A 26 10.30 -27.73 -24.04
CA VAL A 26 11.24 -27.94 -25.15
C VAL A 26 12.69 -27.67 -24.70
N LEU A 27 12.93 -26.58 -23.97
CA LEU A 27 14.25 -26.25 -23.43
C LEU A 27 14.79 -27.38 -22.53
N VAL A 28 13.94 -27.94 -21.66
CA VAL A 28 14.30 -29.05 -20.76
C VAL A 28 14.65 -30.31 -21.55
N ILE A 29 13.86 -30.66 -22.57
CA ILE A 29 14.12 -31.84 -23.42
C ILE A 29 15.46 -31.70 -24.16
N VAL A 30 15.70 -30.54 -24.78
CA VAL A 30 16.94 -30.26 -25.53
C VAL A 30 18.14 -30.25 -24.59
N ALA A 31 18.03 -29.63 -23.41
CA ALA A 31 19.10 -29.59 -22.44
C ALA A 31 19.45 -30.98 -21.89
N GLY A 32 18.45 -31.85 -21.67
CA GLY A 32 18.66 -33.24 -21.30
C GLY A 32 19.42 -34.02 -22.38
N ALA A 33 19.06 -33.82 -23.65
CA ALA A 33 19.77 -34.44 -24.78
C ALA A 33 21.23 -33.96 -24.93
N LEU A 34 21.50 -32.70 -24.56
CA LEU A 34 22.83 -32.08 -24.61
C LEU A 34 23.64 -32.25 -23.30
N ASN A 35 23.10 -32.98 -22.32
CA ASN A 35 23.75 -33.22 -21.02
C ASN A 35 24.11 -31.92 -20.26
N VAL A 36 23.29 -30.88 -20.43
CA VAL A 36 23.46 -29.61 -19.73
C VAL A 36 23.02 -29.77 -18.27
N LEU A 37 23.80 -29.23 -17.34
CA LEU A 37 23.48 -29.24 -15.90
C LEU A 37 22.06 -28.71 -15.64
N PRO A 38 21.19 -29.44 -14.93
CA PRO A 38 19.80 -29.04 -14.64
C PRO A 38 19.68 -27.66 -13.99
N ILE A 39 20.69 -27.26 -13.21
CA ILE A 39 20.79 -25.93 -12.57
C ILE A 39 20.79 -24.81 -13.62
N VAL A 40 21.45 -24.99 -14.76
CA VAL A 40 21.52 -23.98 -15.82
C VAL A 40 20.15 -23.82 -16.47
N VAL A 41 19.46 -24.93 -16.77
CA VAL A 41 18.12 -24.94 -17.36
C VAL A 41 17.11 -24.27 -16.44
N PHE A 42 17.17 -24.59 -15.14
CA PHE A 42 16.34 -23.96 -14.14
C PHE A 42 16.61 -22.45 -14.05
N GLY A 43 17.88 -22.04 -13.98
CA GLY A 43 18.27 -20.64 -13.93
C GLY A 43 17.78 -19.82 -15.13
N VAL A 44 17.91 -20.37 -16.35
CA VAL A 44 17.40 -19.74 -17.58
C VAL A 44 15.87 -19.67 -17.56
N SER A 45 15.18 -20.73 -17.16
CA SER A 45 13.71 -20.77 -17.13
C SER A 45 13.13 -19.75 -16.15
N VAL A 46 13.74 -19.63 -14.96
CA VAL A 46 13.36 -18.63 -13.95
C VAL A 46 13.58 -17.20 -14.44
N LEU A 47 14.50 -16.97 -15.37
CA LEU A 47 14.77 -15.64 -15.91
C LEU A 47 13.91 -15.31 -17.14
N VAL A 48 13.67 -16.30 -18.00
CA VAL A 48 12.89 -16.12 -19.25
C VAL A 48 11.39 -16.05 -18.95
N ALA A 49 10.86 -16.91 -18.07
CA ALA A 49 9.42 -16.99 -17.83
C ALA A 49 8.79 -15.68 -17.30
N PRO A 50 9.42 -14.95 -16.34
CA PRO A 50 8.89 -13.66 -15.91
C PRO A 50 8.96 -12.63 -17.03
N VAL A 51 10.03 -12.60 -17.83
CA VAL A 51 10.17 -11.64 -18.93
C VAL A 51 9.12 -11.90 -20.01
N SER A 52 8.91 -13.17 -20.39
CA SER A 52 7.91 -13.55 -21.38
C SER A 52 6.48 -13.30 -20.92
N LEU A 53 6.21 -13.27 -19.60
CA LEU A 53 4.89 -12.95 -19.06
C LEU A 53 4.70 -11.44 -18.82
N ILE A 54 5.67 -10.77 -18.22
CA ILE A 54 5.59 -9.37 -17.78
C ILE A 54 5.55 -8.42 -18.99
N VAL A 55 6.40 -8.65 -20.00
CA VAL A 55 6.48 -7.77 -21.18
C VAL A 55 5.15 -7.68 -21.95
N PRO A 56 4.50 -8.79 -22.35
CA PRO A 56 3.22 -8.73 -23.04
C PRO A 56 2.10 -8.21 -22.13
N LEU A 57 2.10 -8.56 -20.83
CA LEU A 57 1.12 -8.02 -19.88
C LEU A 57 1.23 -6.49 -19.81
N LYS A 58 2.45 -5.96 -19.70
CA LYS A 58 2.72 -4.51 -19.71
C LYS A 58 2.28 -3.86 -21.02
N ARG A 59 2.59 -4.48 -22.17
CA ARG A 59 2.14 -3.99 -23.49
C ARG A 59 0.62 -3.99 -23.60
N MET A 60 -0.05 -5.02 -23.09
CA MET A 60 -1.51 -5.12 -23.08
C MET A 60 -2.11 -4.00 -22.23
N LEU A 61 -1.61 -3.76 -21.03
CA LEU A 61 -2.06 -2.67 -20.15
C LEU A 61 -1.85 -1.30 -20.81
N THR A 62 -0.69 -1.08 -21.44
CA THR A 62 -0.39 0.18 -22.15
C THR A 62 -1.39 0.40 -23.29
N ARG A 63 -1.62 -0.61 -24.14
CA ARG A 63 -2.61 -0.53 -25.22
C ARG A 63 -4.02 -0.27 -24.70
N GLN A 64 -4.39 -0.86 -23.56
CA GLN A 64 -5.70 -0.61 -22.97
C GLN A 64 -5.84 0.85 -22.51
N ILE A 65 -4.80 1.43 -21.91
CA ILE A 65 -4.79 2.85 -21.54
C ILE A 65 -4.89 3.71 -22.80
N ASP A 66 -4.07 3.44 -23.81
CA ASP A 66 -4.06 4.19 -25.08
C ASP A 66 -5.46 4.24 -25.71
N GLN A 67 -6.18 3.12 -25.71
CA GLN A 67 -7.52 3.03 -26.26
C GLN A 67 -8.58 3.79 -25.44
N VAL A 68 -8.42 3.87 -24.12
CA VAL A 68 -9.32 4.70 -23.29
C VAL A 68 -9.02 6.18 -23.50
N VAL A 69 -7.73 6.53 -23.63
CA VAL A 69 -7.28 7.90 -23.95
C VAL A 69 -7.78 8.34 -25.32
N GLU A 70 -7.62 7.52 -26.36
CA GLU A 70 -8.13 7.79 -27.70
C GLU A 70 -9.64 8.00 -27.70
N HIS A 71 -10.39 7.09 -27.07
CA HIS A 71 -11.85 7.20 -26.94
C HIS A 71 -12.28 8.51 -26.25
N ALA A 72 -11.66 8.83 -25.11
CA ALA A 72 -11.94 10.06 -24.37
C ALA A 72 -11.57 11.31 -25.18
N SER A 73 -10.48 11.26 -25.96
CA SER A 73 -10.03 12.37 -26.81
C SER A 73 -11.00 12.66 -27.96
N VAL A 74 -11.60 11.61 -28.55
CA VAL A 74 -12.64 11.74 -29.58
C VAL A 74 -13.92 12.35 -28.99
N LEU A 75 -14.31 11.96 -27.78
CA LEU A 75 -15.53 12.45 -27.13
C LEU A 75 -15.40 13.85 -26.52
N ARG A 76 -14.17 14.32 -26.28
CA ARG A 76 -13.84 15.61 -25.65
C ARG A 76 -12.79 16.37 -26.46
N PRO A 77 -13.12 16.82 -27.68
CA PRO A 77 -12.16 17.54 -28.52
C PRO A 77 -11.67 18.81 -27.81
N GLY A 78 -10.35 19.00 -27.79
CA GLY A 78 -9.70 20.15 -27.14
C GLY A 78 -9.44 19.99 -25.63
N ALA A 79 -9.91 18.91 -25.01
CA ALA A 79 -9.53 18.59 -23.62
C ALA A 79 -8.10 18.03 -23.55
N VAL A 80 -7.41 18.30 -22.45
CA VAL A 80 -6.16 17.59 -22.13
C VAL A 80 -6.51 16.21 -21.60
N VAL A 81 -5.94 15.15 -22.18
CA VAL A 81 -6.26 13.77 -21.79
C VAL A 81 -5.04 13.09 -21.17
N ILE A 82 -5.18 12.76 -19.89
CA ILE A 82 -4.13 12.19 -19.05
C ILE A 82 -4.28 10.67 -19.03
N PRO A 83 -3.29 9.89 -19.51
CA PRO A 83 -3.28 8.45 -19.35
C PRO A 83 -3.09 8.08 -17.88
N ALA A 84 -3.94 7.23 -17.33
CA ALA A 84 -3.77 6.78 -15.94
C ALA A 84 -4.29 5.36 -15.70
N ALA A 85 -3.97 4.82 -14.52
CA ALA A 85 -4.56 3.61 -13.98
C ALA A 85 -5.28 3.94 -12.67
N ALA A 86 -6.55 3.58 -12.55
CA ALA A 86 -7.28 3.72 -11.30
C ALA A 86 -6.84 2.66 -10.30
N LEU A 87 -6.47 3.08 -9.08
CA LEU A 87 -5.85 2.21 -8.08
C LEU A 87 -6.85 1.55 -7.15
N VAL A 88 -7.86 2.27 -6.66
CA VAL A 88 -8.92 1.70 -5.81
C VAL A 88 -10.18 2.53 -6.03
N TRP A 89 -11.31 1.83 -6.18
CA TRP A 89 -12.66 2.40 -6.01
C TRP A 89 -13.18 1.69 -4.77
N THR A 90 -13.25 2.35 -3.62
CA THR A 90 -13.69 1.64 -2.40
C THR A 90 -15.15 1.24 -2.52
N ARG A 91 -15.63 0.26 -1.76
CA ARG A 91 -17.02 -0.21 -1.88
C ARG A 91 -18.04 0.86 -1.45
N ALA A 92 -17.67 1.77 -0.54
CA ALA A 92 -18.44 2.98 -0.24
C ALA A 92 -18.46 3.97 -1.42
N ASP A 93 -17.36 4.15 -2.15
CA ASP A 93 -17.36 4.92 -3.41
C ASP A 93 -18.20 4.25 -4.50
N ARG A 94 -18.34 2.91 -4.47
CA ARG A 94 -19.14 2.13 -5.43
C ARG A 94 -20.64 2.35 -5.27
N GLU A 95 -21.11 2.52 -4.04
CA GLU A 95 -22.53 2.69 -3.72
C GLU A 95 -22.95 4.16 -3.74
N GLY A 96 -22.06 5.09 -3.35
CA GLY A 96 -22.35 6.53 -3.35
C GLY A 96 -22.42 7.17 -4.74
N VAL A 97 -21.68 6.66 -5.72
CA VAL A 97 -21.52 7.32 -7.04
C VAL A 97 -22.36 6.65 -8.14
N GLY A 98 -23.21 5.66 -7.79
CA GLY A 98 -24.07 4.97 -8.77
C GLY A 98 -23.30 4.21 -9.86
N LEU A 99 -22.03 3.87 -9.61
CA LEU A 99 -21.15 3.32 -10.62
C LEU A 99 -21.40 1.83 -10.83
N GLN A 100 -22.17 1.50 -11.89
CA GLN A 100 -22.40 0.12 -12.31
C GLN A 100 -21.07 -0.59 -12.66
N MET A 101 -20.64 -1.47 -11.75
CA MET A 101 -19.38 -2.23 -11.71
C MET A 101 -19.39 -3.53 -12.54
N ALA A 102 -20.17 -3.64 -13.61
CA ALA A 102 -20.19 -4.87 -14.40
C ALA A 102 -18.82 -5.14 -15.07
N GLY A 103 -18.01 -6.01 -14.47
CA GLY A 103 -16.79 -6.58 -15.04
C GLY A 103 -15.47 -5.85 -14.73
N ARG A 104 -15.19 -5.45 -13.47
CA ARG A 104 -13.89 -4.84 -13.12
C ARG A 104 -13.22 -5.42 -11.86
N ASN A 105 -11.89 -5.30 -11.84
CA ASN A 105 -11.04 -5.81 -10.77
C ASN A 105 -11.13 -4.90 -9.54
N ALA A 106 -11.66 -5.44 -8.44
CA ALA A 106 -11.67 -4.78 -7.13
C ALA A 106 -10.26 -4.48 -6.59
N SER A 107 -9.24 -5.13 -7.16
CA SER A 107 -7.83 -5.03 -6.80
C SER A 107 -7.07 -3.85 -7.45
N GLY A 108 -7.74 -3.01 -8.24
CA GLY A 108 -7.12 -1.83 -8.85
C GLY A 108 -6.46 -2.09 -10.20
N GLY A 109 -5.74 -1.08 -10.70
CA GLY A 109 -5.00 -1.12 -11.95
C GLY A 109 -5.87 -1.01 -13.21
N SER A 110 -7.12 -0.57 -13.08
CA SER A 110 -8.02 -0.43 -14.24
C SER A 110 -7.57 0.74 -15.12
N PRO A 111 -7.41 0.54 -16.45
CA PRO A 111 -7.09 1.62 -17.38
C PRO A 111 -8.16 2.72 -17.35
N VAL A 112 -7.74 3.96 -17.16
CA VAL A 112 -8.60 5.14 -17.18
C VAL A 112 -7.93 6.28 -17.94
N ALA A 113 -8.74 7.23 -18.39
CA ALA A 113 -8.26 8.51 -18.89
C ALA A 113 -8.88 9.63 -18.07
N VAL A 114 -8.08 10.60 -17.64
CA VAL A 114 -8.58 11.80 -16.97
C VAL A 114 -8.60 12.92 -18.01
N THR A 115 -9.79 13.41 -18.36
CA THR A 115 -9.94 14.53 -19.29
C THR A 115 -10.12 15.82 -18.52
N VAL A 116 -9.26 16.79 -18.78
CA VAL A 116 -9.26 18.11 -18.15
C VAL A 116 -9.85 19.10 -19.14
N LEU A 117 -11.06 19.58 -18.83
CA LEU A 117 -11.75 20.62 -19.59
C LEU A 117 -11.51 21.99 -18.94
N ALA A 118 -12.07 23.03 -19.56
CA ALA A 118 -11.99 24.40 -19.04
C ALA A 118 -12.80 24.58 -17.75
N ASP A 119 -13.92 23.87 -17.59
CA ASP A 119 -14.87 24.02 -16.47
C ASP A 119 -14.92 22.80 -15.54
N ARG A 120 -14.50 21.62 -15.99
CA ARG A 120 -14.60 20.36 -15.24
C ARG A 120 -13.45 19.41 -15.49
N VAL A 121 -13.32 18.41 -14.62
CA VAL A 121 -12.48 17.22 -14.81
C VAL A 121 -13.38 16.00 -14.88
N GLU A 122 -13.11 15.11 -15.83
CA GLU A 122 -13.84 13.85 -15.98
C GLU A 122 -12.89 12.66 -15.95
N VAL A 123 -13.35 11.53 -15.43
CA VAL A 123 -12.65 10.25 -15.45
C VAL A 123 -13.41 9.26 -16.31
N TRP A 124 -12.77 8.84 -17.38
CA TRP A 124 -13.26 7.88 -18.36
C TRP A 124 -12.64 6.52 -18.10
N SER A 125 -13.42 5.48 -18.34
CA SER A 125 -12.94 4.13 -18.05
C SER A 125 -13.47 3.13 -19.06
N GLY A 126 -12.65 2.66 -19.97
CA GLY A 126 -13.11 1.79 -21.04
C GLY A 126 -13.41 2.52 -22.35
N ARG A 127 -13.61 1.72 -23.40
CA ARG A 127 -13.45 2.16 -24.80
C ARG A 127 -14.75 2.53 -25.51
N VAL A 128 -15.89 2.33 -24.86
CA VAL A 128 -17.22 2.39 -25.48
C VAL A 128 -18.24 3.04 -24.55
N GLU A 129 -17.78 3.72 -23.51
CA GLU A 129 -18.68 4.40 -22.58
C GLU A 129 -19.11 5.72 -23.21
N PRO A 130 -20.42 6.01 -23.30
CA PRO A 130 -20.90 7.25 -23.89
C PRO A 130 -20.70 8.47 -22.97
N GLU A 131 -20.53 8.23 -21.68
CA GLU A 131 -20.45 9.25 -20.64
C GLU A 131 -19.27 8.95 -19.70
N PRO A 132 -18.67 10.00 -19.09
CA PRO A 132 -17.64 9.80 -18.09
C PRO A 132 -18.23 9.11 -16.86
N ARG A 133 -17.40 8.36 -16.13
CA ARG A 133 -17.83 7.71 -14.90
C ARG A 133 -17.84 8.66 -13.72
N TRP A 134 -16.97 9.63 -13.73
CA TRP A 134 -16.92 10.63 -12.68
C TRP A 134 -16.64 11.96 -13.32
N SER A 135 -17.30 13.00 -12.85
CA SER A 135 -17.15 14.36 -13.34
C SER A 135 -17.28 15.31 -12.17
N VAL A 136 -16.38 16.28 -12.08
CA VAL A 136 -16.40 17.31 -11.05
C VAL A 136 -16.09 18.66 -11.67
N SER A 137 -16.78 19.70 -11.23
CA SER A 137 -16.44 21.08 -11.57
C SER A 137 -15.02 21.41 -11.11
N ARG A 138 -14.26 22.17 -11.89
CA ARG A 138 -12.93 22.64 -11.46
C ARG A 138 -12.99 23.52 -10.22
N ALA A 139 -14.12 24.20 -9.99
CA ALA A 139 -14.33 25.00 -8.79
C ALA A 139 -14.40 24.14 -7.52
N ASP A 140 -14.88 22.90 -7.65
CA ASP A 140 -15.07 21.96 -6.53
C ASP A 140 -13.97 20.89 -6.47
N LEU A 141 -13.07 20.88 -7.45
CA LEU A 141 -12.02 19.87 -7.56
C LEU A 141 -10.98 20.04 -6.46
N MET A 142 -10.91 19.05 -5.58
CA MET A 142 -9.84 18.84 -4.62
C MET A 142 -8.78 17.91 -5.22
N VAL A 143 -7.52 18.31 -5.16
CA VAL A 143 -6.41 17.48 -5.63
C VAL A 143 -5.40 17.27 -4.52
N VAL A 144 -5.13 16.00 -4.21
CA VAL A 144 -4.13 15.60 -3.21
C VAL A 144 -3.20 14.58 -3.85
N VAL A 145 -1.90 14.81 -3.76
CA VAL A 145 -0.92 13.77 -4.09
C VAL A 145 -0.78 12.90 -2.85
N ASP A 146 -0.97 11.60 -2.99
CA ASP A 146 -0.94 10.66 -1.87
C ASP A 146 -0.07 9.45 -2.19
N GLU A 147 0.32 8.75 -1.13
CA GLU A 147 0.89 7.40 -1.22
C GLU A 147 -0.22 6.43 -0.84
N VAL A 148 -0.55 5.50 -1.74
CA VAL A 148 -1.63 4.54 -1.50
C VAL A 148 -1.09 3.12 -1.56
N ARG A 149 -1.50 2.31 -0.59
CA ARG A 149 -1.24 0.88 -0.60
C ARG A 149 -2.29 0.17 -1.47
N VAL A 150 -1.83 -0.51 -2.51
CA VAL A 150 -2.67 -1.35 -3.38
C VAL A 150 -2.19 -2.79 -3.23
N GLY A 151 -2.98 -3.58 -2.49
CA GLY A 151 -2.58 -4.93 -2.07
C GLY A 151 -1.32 -4.90 -1.19
N MET A 152 -0.27 -5.62 -1.58
CA MET A 152 1.01 -5.64 -0.86
C MET A 152 2.03 -4.59 -1.34
N SER A 153 1.66 -3.77 -2.33
CA SER A 153 2.57 -2.77 -2.92
C SER A 153 2.16 -1.35 -2.55
N ASN A 154 3.14 -0.52 -2.21
CA ASN A 154 2.93 0.92 -2.15
C ASN A 154 3.03 1.47 -3.56
N VAL A 155 1.99 2.18 -3.97
CA VAL A 155 2.02 2.99 -5.18
C VAL A 155 2.32 4.40 -4.73
N TRP A 156 3.55 4.82 -5.01
CA TRP A 156 3.97 6.20 -4.94
C TRP A 156 3.37 6.93 -6.13
N ASP A 157 3.17 8.25 -6.02
CA ASP A 157 2.70 9.08 -7.11
C ASP A 157 1.25 8.78 -7.52
N VAL A 158 0.35 8.86 -6.55
CA VAL A 158 -1.11 8.78 -6.75
C VAL A 158 -1.69 10.17 -6.67
N VAL A 159 -2.49 10.54 -7.68
CA VAL A 159 -3.31 11.74 -7.63
C VAL A 159 -4.71 11.33 -7.18
N ARG A 160 -5.14 11.87 -6.03
CA ARG A 160 -6.51 11.81 -5.56
C ARG A 160 -7.24 13.03 -6.12
N LEU A 161 -8.28 12.77 -6.90
CA LEU A 161 -9.19 13.77 -7.43
C LEU A 161 -10.51 13.64 -6.68
N GLY A 162 -11.00 14.70 -6.05
CA GLY A 162 -12.21 14.64 -5.25
C GLY A 162 -13.10 15.86 -5.39
N ASP A 163 -14.36 15.73 -4.96
CA ASP A 163 -15.35 16.83 -4.88
C ASP A 163 -15.74 17.14 -3.41
N GLY A 164 -14.97 16.61 -2.46
CA GLY A 164 -15.25 16.67 -1.02
C GLY A 164 -16.20 15.58 -0.51
N ARG A 165 -16.86 14.83 -1.39
CA ARG A 165 -17.74 13.69 -1.05
C ARG A 165 -17.23 12.37 -1.60
N HIS A 166 -16.67 12.40 -2.80
CA HIS A 166 -16.20 11.25 -3.56
C HIS A 166 -14.80 11.51 -4.08
N ASP A 167 -13.96 10.49 -4.01
CA ASP A 167 -12.57 10.55 -4.44
C ASP A 167 -12.28 9.48 -5.50
N VAL A 168 -11.50 9.83 -6.51
CA VAL A 168 -10.91 8.92 -7.48
C VAL A 168 -9.39 8.93 -7.34
N LEU A 169 -8.82 7.76 -7.07
CA LEU A 169 -7.37 7.56 -6.98
C LEU A 169 -6.81 7.10 -8.33
N VAL A 170 -6.03 7.96 -8.97
CA VAL A 170 -5.38 7.67 -10.25
C VAL A 170 -3.87 7.67 -10.13
N SER A 171 -3.22 6.70 -10.77
CA SER A 171 -1.76 6.67 -10.97
C SER A 171 -1.50 7.05 -12.43
N PRO A 172 -0.95 8.25 -12.70
CA PRO A 172 -0.65 8.71 -14.05
C PRO A 172 0.38 7.80 -14.76
N ARG A 173 0.29 7.73 -16.09
CA ARG A 173 1.07 6.79 -16.93
C ARG A 173 1.59 7.47 -18.19
N TYR A 174 2.33 8.58 -18.06
CA TYR A 174 2.98 9.19 -19.24
C TYR A 174 4.22 8.40 -19.62
N SER A 175 4.98 7.98 -18.61
CA SER A 175 6.22 7.26 -18.83
C SER A 175 6.02 5.73 -18.76
N PRO A 176 6.61 4.97 -19.69
CA PRO A 176 6.61 3.52 -19.61
C PRO A 176 7.49 2.98 -18.47
N ARG A 177 8.24 3.84 -17.76
CA ARG A 177 9.19 3.46 -16.71
C ARG A 177 8.69 3.89 -15.33
N PRO A 178 8.62 2.97 -14.34
CA PRO A 178 8.16 3.28 -12.98
C PRO A 178 9.00 4.34 -12.25
N ASN A 179 10.30 4.43 -12.55
CA ASN A 179 11.23 5.32 -11.83
C ASN A 179 11.09 6.80 -12.22
N GLU A 180 10.22 7.12 -13.18
CA GLU A 180 9.93 8.48 -13.63
C GLU A 180 8.60 9.01 -13.07
N ALA A 181 7.96 8.26 -12.18
CA ALA A 181 6.63 8.57 -11.66
C ALA A 181 6.52 9.97 -11.00
N GLY A 182 7.58 10.48 -10.36
CA GLY A 182 7.59 11.86 -9.85
C GLY A 182 7.47 12.93 -10.95
N LYS A 183 8.04 12.70 -12.14
CA LYS A 183 7.88 13.60 -13.29
C LYS A 183 6.46 13.56 -13.85
N ASP A 184 5.84 12.38 -13.80
CA ASP A 184 4.45 12.22 -14.23
C ASP A 184 3.51 13.02 -13.32
N ILE A 185 3.78 13.12 -12.02
CA ILE A 185 2.98 13.95 -11.10
C ILE A 185 3.11 15.44 -11.41
N ASP A 186 4.33 15.95 -11.53
CA ASP A 186 4.53 17.37 -11.83
C ASP A 186 3.83 17.76 -13.14
N ARG A 187 3.88 16.87 -14.14
CA ARG A 187 3.17 17.04 -15.41
C ARG A 187 1.66 17.04 -15.24
N VAL A 188 1.10 16.13 -14.45
CA VAL A 188 -0.35 16.05 -14.20
C VAL A 188 -0.85 17.28 -13.49
N LEU A 189 -0.11 17.77 -12.51
CA LEU A 189 -0.48 18.99 -11.79
C LEU A 189 -0.48 20.19 -12.75
N ALA A 190 0.53 20.30 -13.62
CA ALA A 190 0.56 21.33 -14.66
C ALA A 190 -0.60 21.20 -15.65
N GLU A 191 -0.92 19.99 -16.12
CA GLU A 191 -2.05 19.73 -17.04
C GLU A 191 -3.41 19.94 -16.38
N LEU A 192 -3.52 19.73 -15.05
CA LEU A 192 -4.67 20.13 -14.24
C LEU A 192 -4.72 21.63 -13.98
N GLY A 193 -3.72 22.42 -14.41
CA GLY A 193 -3.65 23.86 -14.15
C GLY A 193 -3.45 24.21 -12.67
N LEU A 194 -2.84 23.29 -11.91
CA LEU A 194 -2.54 23.47 -10.50
C LEU A 194 -1.09 23.88 -10.32
N ASP A 195 -0.87 24.89 -9.49
CA ASP A 195 0.46 25.25 -9.03
C ASP A 195 0.99 24.13 -8.11
N PRO A 196 2.12 23.47 -8.45
CA PRO A 196 2.70 22.42 -7.63
C PRO A 196 2.96 22.83 -6.17
N SER A 197 3.16 24.13 -5.91
CA SER A 197 3.36 24.67 -4.56
C SER A 197 2.09 24.65 -3.69
N ARG A 198 0.91 24.64 -4.32
CA ARG A 198 -0.40 24.58 -3.65
C ARG A 198 -0.87 23.16 -3.39
N VAL A 199 -0.21 22.18 -3.99
CA VAL A 199 -0.55 20.77 -3.83
C VAL A 199 0.10 20.27 -2.57
N ARG A 200 -0.72 19.87 -1.60
CA ARG A 200 -0.24 19.20 -0.38
C ARG A 200 0.43 17.90 -0.79
N ARG A 201 1.76 17.89 -0.82
CA ARG A 201 2.55 16.66 -0.90
C ARG A 201 2.65 16.09 0.51
N PRO A 202 2.60 14.76 0.68
CA PRO A 202 3.04 14.17 1.92
C PRO A 202 4.48 14.64 2.14
N GLU A 203 4.77 15.15 3.33
CA GLU A 203 6.13 15.52 3.69
C GLU A 203 7.02 14.32 3.39
N PRO A 204 8.07 14.49 2.56
CA PRO A 204 8.90 13.36 2.16
C PRO A 204 9.39 12.70 3.44
N MET A 205 9.07 11.41 3.60
CA MET A 205 9.45 10.71 4.82
C MET A 205 10.96 10.86 5.00
N PRO A 206 11.43 11.20 6.21
CA PRO A 206 12.84 11.43 6.45
C PRO A 206 13.63 10.24 5.92
N ALA A 207 14.65 10.52 5.10
CA ALA A 207 15.44 9.47 4.46
C ALA A 207 16.05 8.57 5.54
N VAL A 208 15.54 7.36 5.64
CA VAL A 208 15.99 6.39 6.64
C VAL A 208 17.43 6.02 6.31
N SER A 209 18.33 6.17 7.29
CA SER A 209 19.76 5.94 7.05
C SER A 209 20.02 4.53 6.49
N ARG A 210 21.03 4.36 5.62
CA ARG A 210 21.40 3.04 5.09
C ARG A 210 21.67 2.01 6.20
N LYS A 211 22.16 2.44 7.36
CA LYS A 211 22.37 1.58 8.53
C LYS A 211 21.03 1.09 9.08
N THR A 212 20.04 1.97 9.16
CA THR A 212 18.69 1.69 9.62
C THR A 212 17.95 0.73 8.67
N VAL A 213 18.10 0.88 7.35
CA VAL A 213 17.52 -0.05 6.35
C VAL A 213 17.98 -1.50 6.55
N ARG A 214 19.22 -1.71 7.03
CA ARG A 214 19.74 -3.07 7.31
C ARG A 214 19.02 -3.76 8.47
N LEU A 215 18.43 -3.00 9.39
CA LEU A 215 17.61 -3.55 10.48
C LEU A 215 16.24 -4.00 9.95
N VAL A 216 15.70 -3.35 8.93
CA VAL A 216 14.32 -3.59 8.45
C VAL A 216 14.20 -4.89 7.66
N ARG A 217 15.08 -5.06 6.66
CA ARG A 217 15.02 -6.14 5.65
C ARG A 217 14.82 -7.55 6.23
N PRO A 218 15.52 -7.96 7.31
CA PRO A 218 15.35 -9.32 7.83
C PRO A 218 14.05 -9.56 8.62
N PHE A 219 13.34 -8.51 9.05
CA PHE A 219 12.23 -8.64 10.00
C PHE A 219 10.88 -8.15 9.49
N TYR A 220 10.84 -7.22 8.53
CA TYR A 220 9.58 -6.55 8.19
C TYR A 220 8.49 -7.50 7.67
N LEU A 221 8.83 -8.47 6.79
CA LEU A 221 7.84 -9.41 6.26
C LEU A 221 7.23 -10.30 7.35
N PRO A 222 8.03 -10.98 8.20
CA PRO A 222 7.49 -11.75 9.31
C PRO A 222 6.65 -10.93 10.30
N LEU A 223 7.08 -9.69 10.61
CA LEU A 223 6.39 -8.85 11.59
C LEU A 223 5.12 -8.19 11.05
N ALA A 224 5.00 -8.03 9.73
CA ALA A 224 3.86 -7.36 9.10
C ALA A 224 2.56 -8.17 9.13
N GLY A 225 2.61 -9.49 9.34
CA GLY A 225 1.46 -10.39 9.19
C GLY A 225 0.97 -11.12 10.45
N GLY A 226 1.76 -11.16 11.52
CA GLY A 226 1.42 -11.92 12.74
C GLY A 226 1.95 -11.32 14.04
N GLY A 227 2.40 -10.06 14.02
CA GLY A 227 2.92 -9.41 15.21
C GLY A 227 4.04 -10.20 15.91
N VAL A 228 4.09 -10.11 17.24
CA VAL A 228 5.05 -10.86 18.08
C VAL A 228 4.55 -12.26 18.43
N THR A 229 3.23 -12.47 18.41
CA THR A 229 2.58 -13.70 18.89
C THR A 229 3.07 -14.93 18.14
N ASP A 230 3.28 -14.82 16.83
CA ASP A 230 3.64 -15.96 15.96
C ASP A 230 5.09 -15.92 15.46
N LEU A 231 5.99 -15.23 16.15
CA LEU A 231 7.39 -15.14 15.74
C LEU A 231 8.10 -16.50 15.89
N PRO A 232 8.62 -17.11 14.80
CA PRO A 232 9.40 -18.33 14.93
C PRO A 232 10.63 -18.11 15.83
N ASP A 233 10.97 -19.07 16.68
CA ASP A 233 12.08 -18.98 17.65
C ASP A 233 13.39 -18.45 17.06
N ARG A 234 13.75 -18.93 15.87
CA ARG A 234 14.95 -18.50 15.16
C ARG A 234 14.91 -17.01 14.83
N LEU A 235 13.74 -16.50 14.45
CA LEU A 235 13.54 -15.10 14.14
C LEU A 235 13.49 -14.25 15.40
N ARG A 236 12.79 -14.71 16.45
CA ARG A 236 12.79 -14.07 17.78
C ARG A 236 14.21 -13.88 18.32
N LYS A 237 15.04 -14.93 18.31
CA LYS A 237 16.47 -14.86 18.69
C LYS A 237 17.28 -13.86 17.86
N ARG A 238 17.00 -13.75 16.56
CA ARG A 238 17.66 -12.77 15.68
C ARG A 238 17.22 -11.34 16.00
N LEU A 239 15.92 -11.14 16.28
CA LEU A 239 15.37 -9.86 16.68
C LEU A 239 15.98 -9.41 18.00
N VAL A 240 16.02 -10.29 19.01
CA VAL A 240 16.68 -10.05 20.31
C VAL A 240 18.15 -9.63 20.13
N ARG A 241 18.90 -10.35 19.28
CA ARG A 241 20.30 -10.00 18.96
C ARG A 241 20.42 -8.63 18.29
N ALA A 242 19.46 -8.24 17.46
CA ALA A 242 19.43 -6.91 16.86
C ALA A 242 19.12 -5.83 17.92
N GLY A 243 18.15 -6.07 18.79
CA GLY A 243 17.78 -5.15 19.88
C GLY A 243 18.89 -4.94 20.91
N ARG A 244 19.80 -5.90 21.09
CA ARG A 244 21.02 -5.68 21.91
C ARG A 244 21.88 -4.52 21.40
N LYS A 245 21.91 -4.28 20.09
CA LYS A 245 22.81 -3.31 19.45
C LYS A 245 22.10 -2.03 18.99
N VAL A 246 20.76 -2.01 19.02
CA VAL A 246 19.99 -0.87 18.56
C VAL A 246 20.12 0.29 19.55
N THR A 247 20.16 1.51 19.02
CA THR A 247 20.16 2.75 19.80
C THR A 247 18.81 3.46 19.72
N ALA A 248 18.52 4.36 20.66
CA ALA A 248 17.33 5.20 20.62
C ALA A 248 17.21 6.00 19.31
N VAL A 249 18.32 6.58 18.84
CA VAL A 249 18.35 7.31 17.55
C VAL A 249 17.89 6.42 16.39
N GLN A 250 18.39 5.18 16.32
CA GLN A 250 18.00 4.26 15.25
C GLN A 250 16.52 3.85 15.33
N VAL A 251 15.99 3.65 16.54
CA VAL A 251 14.56 3.35 16.73
C VAL A 251 13.69 4.55 16.37
N ARG A 252 14.09 5.77 16.75
CA ARG A 252 13.38 7.00 16.36
C ARG A 252 13.37 7.19 14.84
N ASP A 253 14.49 6.94 14.17
CA ASP A 253 14.57 6.95 12.70
C ASP A 253 13.63 5.92 12.06
N LEU A 254 13.55 4.70 12.63
CA LEU A 254 12.63 3.66 12.16
C LEU A 254 11.17 4.09 12.31
N LEU A 255 10.81 4.62 13.48
CA LEU A 255 9.47 5.10 13.81
C LEU A 255 9.06 6.33 12.99
N ALA A 256 10.02 7.06 12.44
CA ALA A 256 9.80 8.16 11.50
C ALA A 256 9.77 7.75 10.03
N GLY A 257 10.19 6.52 9.71
CA GLY A 257 10.21 5.98 8.36
C GLY A 257 8.87 5.47 7.87
N GLY A 258 8.89 4.78 6.74
CA GLY A 258 7.72 4.13 6.14
C GLY A 258 7.15 3.01 7.01
N TRP A 259 6.05 2.42 6.55
CA TRP A 259 5.34 1.41 7.33
C TRP A 259 6.21 0.20 7.73
N ARG A 260 7.15 -0.23 6.87
CA ARG A 260 8.05 -1.36 7.13
C ARG A 260 9.02 -1.02 8.26
N GLU A 261 9.62 0.15 8.17
CA GLU A 261 10.51 0.71 9.17
C GLU A 261 9.79 0.88 10.50
N MET A 262 8.60 1.45 10.47
CA MET A 262 7.76 1.72 11.63
C MET A 262 7.35 0.44 12.37
N VAL A 263 6.94 -0.61 11.65
CA VAL A 263 6.66 -1.93 12.25
C VAL A 263 7.89 -2.46 12.97
N VAL A 264 9.04 -2.46 12.31
CA VAL A 264 10.29 -2.96 12.93
C VAL A 264 10.73 -2.08 14.10
N GLY A 265 10.57 -0.76 13.97
CA GLY A 265 10.86 0.23 14.99
C GLY A 265 10.02 0.04 16.24
N ALA A 266 8.73 -0.22 16.11
CA ALA A 266 7.84 -0.51 17.24
C ALA A 266 8.36 -1.68 18.07
N HIS A 267 8.71 -2.79 17.41
CA HIS A 267 9.25 -3.97 18.10
C HIS A 267 10.62 -3.73 18.74
N LEU A 268 11.52 -3.01 18.06
CA LEU A 268 12.84 -2.68 18.61
C LEU A 268 12.78 -1.62 19.72
N ALA A 269 11.71 -0.83 19.81
CA ALA A 269 11.50 0.11 20.91
C ALA A 269 11.38 -0.61 22.27
N LEU A 270 10.87 -1.84 22.30
CA LEU A 270 10.82 -2.68 23.50
C LEU A 270 12.22 -3.03 24.04
N ALA A 271 13.29 -2.86 23.24
CA ALA A 271 14.66 -3.13 23.68
C ALA A 271 15.34 -1.95 24.40
N LEU A 272 14.62 -0.83 24.58
CA LEU A 272 15.16 0.44 25.08
C LEU A 272 14.35 0.94 26.29
N PRO A 273 14.95 1.79 27.14
CA PRO A 273 14.22 2.47 28.21
C PRO A 273 13.04 3.28 27.65
N ALA A 274 11.89 3.25 28.33
CA ALA A 274 10.68 3.92 27.87
C ALA A 274 10.91 5.43 27.64
N ASP A 275 11.64 6.10 28.55
CA ASP A 275 11.92 7.54 28.45
C ASP A 275 12.71 7.92 27.18
N ASP A 276 13.45 7.00 26.59
CA ASP A 276 14.23 7.26 25.37
C ASP A 276 13.39 7.21 24.09
N VAL A 277 12.26 6.51 24.08
CA VAL A 277 11.52 6.21 22.83
C VAL A 277 10.02 6.46 22.89
N ARG A 278 9.45 6.70 24.08
CA ARG A 278 8.01 6.93 24.28
C ARG A 278 7.43 7.95 23.32
N ASP A 279 8.01 9.15 23.26
CA ASP A 279 7.46 10.24 22.45
C ASP A 279 7.50 9.92 20.95
N ALA A 280 8.53 9.20 20.50
CA ALA A 280 8.63 8.76 19.12
C ALA A 280 7.63 7.66 18.78
N VAL A 281 7.32 6.77 19.73
CA VAL A 281 6.26 5.76 19.58
C VAL A 281 4.89 6.43 19.48
N LEU A 282 4.60 7.40 20.35
CA LEU A 282 3.34 8.16 20.31
C LEU A 282 3.19 8.94 19.01
N ALA A 283 4.26 9.62 18.56
CA ALA A 283 4.27 10.32 17.27
C ALA A 283 4.11 9.35 16.08
N ALA A 284 4.67 8.15 16.13
CA ALA A 284 4.46 7.12 15.12
C ALA A 284 3.01 6.60 15.13
N MET A 285 2.43 6.39 16.31
CA MET A 285 1.04 5.95 16.46
C MET A 285 0.07 6.98 15.87
N ALA A 286 0.25 8.27 16.20
CA ALA A 286 -0.57 9.36 15.66
C ALA A 286 -0.46 9.49 14.12
N ARG A 287 0.69 9.15 13.53
CA ARG A 287 0.90 9.17 12.08
C ARG A 287 0.48 7.88 11.37
N SER A 288 0.32 6.77 12.09
CA SER A 288 -0.01 5.47 11.52
C SER A 288 -1.38 5.51 10.84
N ARG A 289 -1.40 5.32 9.52
CA ARG A 289 -2.61 5.43 8.70
C ARG A 289 -3.46 4.16 8.59
N GLY A 290 -3.09 3.05 9.24
CA GLY A 290 -3.85 1.79 9.14
C GLY A 290 -2.99 0.53 9.00
N GLY A 291 -3.67 -0.62 8.91
CA GLY A 291 -3.08 -1.92 8.56
C GLY A 291 -1.98 -2.38 9.52
N ASP A 292 -0.92 -2.96 8.93
CA ASP A 292 0.19 -3.67 9.59
C ASP A 292 0.98 -2.84 10.63
N THR A 293 0.87 -1.51 10.64
CA THR A 293 1.58 -0.66 11.63
C THR A 293 0.79 -0.41 12.90
N GLY A 294 -0.55 -0.45 12.83
CA GLY A 294 -1.40 -0.03 13.95
C GLY A 294 -1.34 -0.98 15.14
N LEU A 295 -1.42 -2.28 14.87
CA LEU A 295 -1.36 -3.29 15.93
C LEU A 295 -0.06 -3.24 16.73
N PRO A 296 1.14 -3.38 16.12
CA PRO A 296 2.37 -3.36 16.90
C PRO A 296 2.60 -2.03 17.61
N LEU A 297 2.20 -0.90 17.01
CA LEU A 297 2.32 0.40 17.68
C LEU A 297 1.36 0.56 18.84
N SER A 298 0.11 0.07 18.75
CA SER A 298 -0.85 0.16 19.86
C SER A 298 -0.35 -0.60 21.10
N VAL A 299 0.15 -1.83 20.91
CA VAL A 299 0.73 -2.64 21.99
C VAL A 299 1.93 -1.96 22.62
N VAL A 300 2.87 -1.50 21.79
CA VAL A 300 4.11 -0.84 22.28
C VAL A 300 3.79 0.51 22.94
N ALA A 301 2.83 1.27 22.43
CA ALA A 301 2.39 2.52 23.04
C ALA A 301 1.76 2.28 24.42
N VAL A 302 0.92 1.25 24.57
CA VAL A 302 0.38 0.87 25.88
C VAL A 302 1.49 0.47 26.85
N LEU A 303 2.46 -0.34 26.42
CA LEU A 303 3.57 -0.77 27.29
C LEU A 303 4.50 0.37 27.72
N LEU A 304 4.80 1.32 26.82
CA LEU A 304 5.80 2.35 27.09
C LEU A 304 5.21 3.66 27.61
N ALA A 305 3.92 3.90 27.37
CA ALA A 305 3.26 5.17 27.68
C ALA A 305 2.00 5.01 28.56
N GLY A 306 1.44 3.80 28.67
CA GLY A 306 0.26 3.54 29.49
C GLY A 306 -0.91 4.45 29.12
N PRO A 307 -1.55 5.13 30.09
CA PRO A 307 -2.69 6.03 29.82
C PRO A 307 -2.40 7.15 28.84
N THR A 308 -1.16 7.64 28.70
CA THR A 308 -0.84 8.73 27.76
C THR A 308 -0.90 8.25 26.30
N ALA A 309 -0.97 6.94 26.04
CA ALA A 309 -1.17 6.41 24.69
C ALA A 309 -2.58 6.64 24.14
N VAL A 310 -3.58 6.85 25.02
CA VAL A 310 -5.00 6.95 24.65
C VAL A 310 -5.24 8.03 23.60
N GLU A 311 -4.67 9.21 23.77
CA GLU A 311 -4.85 10.33 22.82
C GLU A 311 -4.33 9.98 21.42
N ALA A 312 -3.13 9.42 21.33
CA ALA A 312 -2.52 9.03 20.05
C ALA A 312 -3.30 7.89 19.37
N MET A 313 -3.92 6.99 20.13
CA MET A 313 -4.75 5.90 19.60
C MET A 313 -6.16 6.36 19.21
N ASN A 314 -6.76 7.31 19.93
CA ASN A 314 -8.10 7.83 19.62
C ASN A 314 -8.15 8.54 18.27
N GLY A 315 -7.10 9.29 17.91
CA GLY A 315 -6.98 9.87 16.57
C GLY A 315 -7.05 8.82 15.44
N ARG A 316 -6.81 7.54 15.76
CA ARG A 316 -6.99 6.43 14.83
C ARG A 316 -8.41 5.86 14.83
N LEU A 317 -9.16 5.95 15.93
CA LEU A 317 -10.53 5.44 16.01
C LEU A 317 -11.51 6.33 15.22
N ASP A 318 -11.23 7.63 15.09
CA ASP A 318 -12.04 8.60 14.34
C ASP A 318 -11.42 8.92 12.97
N PRO A 319 -11.76 8.20 11.88
CA PRO A 319 -11.17 8.50 10.58
C PRO A 319 -11.90 9.72 9.99
N PRO A 320 -11.25 10.50 9.12
CA PRO A 320 -12.00 11.32 8.21
C PRO A 320 -12.96 10.44 7.38
N ALA A 321 -14.18 10.94 7.15
CA ALA A 321 -15.24 10.24 6.44
C ALA A 321 -14.76 9.66 5.09
N GLY A 322 -15.24 8.45 4.74
CA GLY A 322 -14.97 7.82 3.44
C GLY A 322 -13.87 6.75 3.40
N ARG A 323 -13.12 6.51 4.49
CA ARG A 323 -12.16 5.38 4.53
C ARG A 323 -12.84 4.08 4.95
N HIS A 324 -12.95 3.11 4.04
CA HIS A 324 -13.20 1.70 4.39
C HIS A 324 -12.01 1.15 5.20
N ARG A 325 -12.31 0.46 6.30
CA ARG A 325 -11.33 -0.02 7.25
C ARG A 325 -11.39 -1.55 7.34
N ASP A 326 -10.26 -2.17 7.69
CA ASP A 326 -10.31 -3.48 8.33
C ASP A 326 -10.91 -3.25 9.72
N ASP A 327 -12.21 -3.47 9.84
CA ASP A 327 -12.95 -3.27 11.09
C ASP A 327 -12.28 -4.04 12.23
N ASP A 328 -11.78 -5.23 11.95
CA ASP A 328 -11.17 -6.10 12.95
C ASP A 328 -9.92 -5.46 13.60
N LEU A 329 -9.03 -4.86 12.82
CA LEU A 329 -7.80 -4.24 13.35
C LEU A 329 -8.10 -3.03 14.23
N LEU A 330 -9.21 -2.31 13.98
CA LEU A 330 -9.63 -1.20 14.83
C LEU A 330 -10.22 -1.68 16.12
N GLN A 331 -10.98 -2.78 16.10
CA GLN A 331 -11.56 -3.34 17.32
C GLN A 331 -10.45 -3.69 18.31
N ILE A 332 -9.31 -4.20 17.80
CA ILE A 332 -8.12 -4.45 18.63
C ILE A 332 -7.50 -3.15 19.14
N VAL A 333 -7.43 -2.08 18.33
CA VAL A 333 -6.96 -0.77 18.82
C VAL A 333 -7.93 -0.18 19.85
N ALA A 334 -9.24 -0.37 19.70
CA ALA A 334 -10.24 0.03 20.68
C ALA A 334 -10.07 -0.75 21.99
N ALA A 335 -9.73 -2.05 21.91
CA ALA A 335 -9.30 -2.83 23.07
C ALA A 335 -8.04 -2.26 23.73
N ALA A 336 -7.04 -1.85 22.95
CA ALA A 336 -5.85 -1.19 23.47
C ALA A 336 -6.18 0.13 24.20
N VAL A 337 -7.08 0.95 23.65
CA VAL A 337 -7.57 2.19 24.30
C VAL A 337 -8.27 1.87 25.61
N SER A 338 -9.17 0.89 25.62
CA SER A 338 -9.88 0.46 26.81
C SER A 338 -8.91 -0.06 27.88
N HIS A 339 -7.92 -0.86 27.48
CA HIS A 339 -6.90 -1.40 28.38
C HIS A 339 -6.03 -0.29 28.99
N ALA A 340 -5.73 0.77 28.25
CA ALA A 340 -5.02 1.94 28.74
C ALA A 340 -5.88 2.87 29.64
N GLY A 341 -7.14 2.51 29.92
CA GLY A 341 -8.07 3.30 30.73
C GLY A 341 -8.85 4.38 29.96
N GLY A 342 -8.77 4.38 28.62
CA GLY A 342 -9.58 5.25 27.78
C GLY A 342 -10.98 4.69 27.52
N ALA A 343 -11.88 5.51 26.99
CA ALA A 343 -13.21 5.11 26.55
C ALA A 343 -13.27 5.18 25.01
N PRO A 344 -13.13 4.04 24.29
CA PRO A 344 -13.33 4.05 22.85
C PRO A 344 -14.81 4.38 22.55
N GLY A 345 -15.08 5.09 21.45
CA GLY A 345 -16.45 5.51 21.10
C GLY A 345 -17.45 4.35 20.95
N GLN A 346 -16.93 3.15 20.66
CA GLN A 346 -17.65 1.89 20.73
C GLN A 346 -16.85 0.91 21.58
N ALA A 347 -17.52 0.19 22.49
CA ALA A 347 -16.88 -0.85 23.28
C ALA A 347 -16.35 -1.97 22.35
N PRO A 348 -15.08 -2.38 22.50
CA PRO A 348 -14.50 -3.44 21.69
C PRO A 348 -15.19 -4.78 21.99
N PRO A 349 -15.40 -5.64 20.98
CA PRO A 349 -15.93 -6.98 21.20
C PRO A 349 -14.92 -7.85 21.98
N PRO A 350 -15.39 -8.89 22.71
CA PRO A 350 -14.51 -9.73 23.54
C PRO A 350 -13.31 -10.35 22.81
N TRP A 351 -13.50 -10.80 21.57
CA TRP A 351 -12.42 -11.41 20.77
C TRP A 351 -11.27 -10.42 20.50
N ALA A 352 -11.58 -9.11 20.40
CA ALA A 352 -10.58 -8.09 20.14
C ALA A 352 -9.79 -7.74 21.41
N VAL A 353 -10.45 -7.85 22.57
CA VAL A 353 -9.81 -7.74 23.88
C VAL A 353 -8.83 -8.88 24.09
N GLU A 354 -9.27 -10.13 23.88
CA GLU A 354 -8.42 -11.33 23.97
C GLU A 354 -7.22 -11.23 23.02
N ALA A 355 -7.45 -10.91 21.75
CA ALA A 355 -6.37 -10.75 20.77
C ALA A 355 -5.35 -9.65 21.18
N PHE A 356 -5.83 -8.53 21.74
CA PHE A 356 -4.94 -7.48 22.24
C PHE A 356 -4.11 -7.96 23.44
N GLU A 357 -4.72 -8.67 24.39
CA GLU A 357 -4.05 -9.19 25.58
C GLU A 357 -2.98 -10.23 25.21
N ASP A 358 -3.24 -11.11 24.25
CA ASP A 358 -2.25 -12.06 23.72
C ASP A 358 -1.04 -11.34 23.11
N MET A 359 -1.28 -10.30 22.32
CA MET A 359 -0.21 -9.49 21.76
C MET A 359 0.58 -8.74 22.83
N LEU A 360 -0.09 -8.24 23.85
CA LEU A 360 0.54 -7.57 24.99
C LEU A 360 1.44 -8.53 25.77
N ALA A 361 0.96 -9.73 26.06
CA ALA A 361 1.73 -10.79 26.72
C ALA A 361 2.98 -11.16 25.91
N ALA A 362 2.84 -11.37 24.60
CA ALA A 362 3.96 -11.67 23.71
C ALA A 362 4.99 -10.52 23.65
N ALA A 363 4.53 -9.26 23.66
CA ALA A 363 5.41 -8.11 23.70
C ALA A 363 6.16 -7.98 25.04
N LEU A 364 5.52 -8.28 26.18
CA LEU A 364 6.17 -8.35 27.50
C LEU A 364 7.23 -9.45 27.57
N ASP A 365 6.95 -10.62 27.00
CA ASP A 365 7.94 -11.70 26.86
C ASP A 365 9.14 -11.26 26.02
N LEU A 366 8.89 -10.57 24.90
CA LEU A 366 9.96 -10.04 24.04
C LEU A 366 10.77 -8.93 24.75
N GLN A 367 10.13 -8.05 25.52
CA GLN A 367 10.80 -7.03 26.32
C GLN A 367 11.73 -7.65 27.36
N ARG A 368 11.29 -8.72 28.05
CA ARG A 368 12.12 -9.49 28.99
C ARG A 368 13.33 -10.13 28.30
N ASP A 369 13.13 -10.73 27.13
CA ASP A 369 14.24 -11.27 26.34
C ASP A 369 15.26 -10.20 25.94
N PHE A 370 14.82 -9.01 25.57
CA PHE A 370 15.72 -7.90 25.27
C PHE A 370 16.51 -7.45 26.50
N ALA A 371 15.85 -7.31 27.66
CA ALA A 371 16.50 -6.95 28.91
C ALA A 371 17.59 -7.97 29.28
N ASN A 372 17.26 -9.25 29.24
CA ASN A 372 18.19 -10.35 29.51
C ASN A 372 19.39 -10.37 28.55
N ALA A 373 19.19 -9.98 27.28
CA ALA A 373 20.26 -9.95 26.30
C ALA A 373 21.15 -8.69 26.37
N ARG A 374 20.72 -7.65 27.10
CA ARG A 374 21.45 -6.38 27.28
C ARG A 374 22.18 -6.30 28.61
N ALA A 375 21.72 -7.01 29.63
CA ALA A 375 22.50 -7.32 30.83
C ALA A 375 23.75 -8.13 30.44
#